data_AF-A0A7E4W5J6-F1
#
_entry.id   AF-A0A7E4W5J6-F1
#
_cell.length_a   1.000
_cell.length_b   1.000
_cell.length_c   1.000
_cell.angle_alpha   90.00
_cell.angle_beta   90.00
_cell.angle_gamma   90.00
#
_symmetry.space_group_name_H-M   'P 1'
#
loop_
_entity.id
_entity.type
_entity.pdbx_description
1 polymer ?
#
loop_
_entity_poly.entity_id
_entity_poly.type
_entity_poly.pdbx_seq_one_letter_code
_entity_poly.pdbx_strand_id
1 'polypeptide(L)'
;MTSKTNEPPKKRFNKDYSFGWAYFKSIHVVFSIIFGQADLALLFAIITIALVGLSEYITNHIGTISGDMYLALMTKDHHKFWQTMWKAAYMYLAKCGTLGLITFASWLAYIQFRQNLVKALQNKYFAHLTYYKLNCIDSEGIDNPDQRITQDVEKVCNDFGIQILPYLFCGPFVVAYYTWDTWRTAGAGGVGMSYVFFLIGVFVNFFLMKPLAKWTARVEKQEGNFRYKHMSIRDNAESLALYRAEPFENTECHRIFNVLIRKQFGLTMWMLPTSFWQQYFDYFGGLMSYAIQFIPIIILGTYDNKSGPDLASIISKNAFVYIYLINSLTRYTDLAISVGQLAGVMQRLSDFIICADEAARRGLGEQNGAFEYDACSPDLSPSAIIQVKGEQADFYRFENVSYGVPNNPSRILVGNLNLTISNGTRLLVTGPSGCGKSSFIRVLSRIWNVNTGRATFGVDLEKVMIVPQRAYMPTGALTLRQQFTFPKHLEDDNDIGRDIIDNLIQRLDLESVVKQCNGLDTPVDFEWHERFTPGELQRISFGRVIIHQPELALLDEATNNVSESLEATMYKMLQDLKISYVSVGHRTTLLHYHDYSLRLDGRGGYEATEVASEKL
;
A
#
# COMPACT_ATOMS: atom_id res chain seq x y z
N MET A 1 40.82 -18.13 17.85
CA MET A 1 39.50 -18.51 17.29
C MET A 1 38.45 -17.82 18.14
N THR A 2 38.05 -16.61 17.74
CA THR A 2 37.07 -15.79 18.45
C THR A 2 35.66 -16.22 18.06
N SER A 3 34.85 -16.52 19.08
CA SER A 3 33.46 -16.93 18.94
C SER A 3 32.67 -15.81 18.24
N LYS A 4 32.13 -16.12 17.06
CA LYS A 4 31.04 -15.32 16.48
C LYS A 4 29.85 -15.45 17.41
N THR A 5 29.62 -14.40 18.20
CA THR A 5 28.35 -14.16 18.87
C THR A 5 27.26 -14.19 17.81
N ASN A 6 26.33 -15.13 17.93
CA ASN A 6 25.06 -15.12 17.21
C ASN A 6 24.31 -13.85 17.62
N GLU A 7 24.55 -12.74 16.92
CA GLU A 7 23.63 -11.62 16.93
C GLU A 7 22.28 -12.14 16.40
N PRO A 8 21.16 -11.82 17.07
CA PRO A 8 19.85 -12.12 16.51
C PRO A 8 19.75 -11.49 15.10
N PRO A 9 19.05 -12.11 14.15
CA PRO A 9 18.89 -11.55 12.82
C PRO A 9 18.43 -10.10 12.97
N LYS A 10 19.17 -9.15 12.39
CA LYS A 10 18.81 -7.73 12.41
C LYS A 10 17.35 -7.63 11.99
N LYS A 11 16.51 -7.08 12.88
CA LYS A 11 15.09 -6.82 12.63
C LYS A 11 14.93 -6.21 11.23
N ARG A 12 14.07 -6.79 10.38
CA ARG A 12 13.81 -6.32 8.99
C ARG A 12 13.43 -4.82 8.95
N PHE A 13 12.89 -4.28 10.05
CA PHE A 13 12.59 -2.87 10.27
C PHE A 13 13.75 -1.86 10.23
N ASN A 14 14.99 -2.32 10.37
CA ASN A 14 16.18 -1.45 10.35
C ASN A 14 16.96 -1.56 9.03
N LYS A 15 16.28 -1.86 7.92
CA LYS A 15 16.88 -1.69 6.59
C LYS A 15 17.09 -0.19 6.36
N ASP A 16 18.35 0.23 6.35
CA ASP A 16 18.73 1.51 5.78
C ASP A 16 18.46 1.45 4.27
N TYR A 17 17.31 1.97 3.86
CA TYR A 17 16.98 2.17 2.46
C TYR A 17 18.08 3.03 1.82
N SER A 18 18.80 2.43 0.89
CA SER A 18 19.95 3.04 0.25
C SER A 18 19.86 2.90 -1.25
N PHE A 19 20.37 3.91 -1.95
CA PHE A 19 20.48 3.90 -3.40
C PHE A 19 21.57 2.88 -3.79
N GLY A 20 21.15 1.74 -4.33
CA GLY A 20 22.03 0.60 -4.65
C GLY A 20 21.29 -0.46 -5.49
N TRP A 21 21.88 -1.64 -5.68
CA TRP A 21 21.30 -2.69 -6.54
C TRP A 21 19.88 -3.12 -6.10
N ALA A 22 19.58 -3.07 -4.80
CA ALA A 22 18.25 -3.31 -4.26
C ALA A 22 17.18 -2.35 -4.83
N TYR A 23 17.53 -1.07 -5.07
CA TYR A 23 16.62 -0.11 -5.69
C TYR A 23 16.24 -0.50 -7.12
N PHE A 24 17.20 -0.93 -7.94
CA PHE A 24 16.92 -1.37 -9.32
C PHE A 24 16.06 -2.64 -9.35
N LYS A 25 16.28 -3.55 -8.40
CA LYS A 25 15.38 -4.70 -8.22
C LYS A 25 13.96 -4.25 -7.85
N SER A 26 13.82 -3.29 -6.94
CA SER A 26 12.53 -2.70 -6.57
C SER A 26 11.84 -1.99 -7.74
N ILE A 27 12.59 -1.28 -8.59
CA ILE A 27 12.06 -0.70 -9.83
C ILE A 27 11.43 -1.77 -10.70
N HIS A 28 12.15 -2.85 -10.96
CA HIS A 28 11.67 -3.92 -11.83
C HIS A 28 10.35 -4.52 -11.31
N VAL A 29 10.27 -4.82 -10.00
CA VAL A 29 9.07 -5.40 -9.38
C VAL A 29 7.85 -4.48 -9.47
N VAL A 30 8.02 -3.18 -9.21
CA VAL A 30 6.89 -2.23 -9.27
C VAL A 30 6.51 -1.93 -10.71
N PHE A 31 7.48 -1.74 -11.62
CA PHE A 31 7.21 -1.42 -13.01
C PHE A 31 6.60 -2.59 -13.78
N SER A 32 6.94 -3.84 -13.43
CA SER A 32 6.27 -5.01 -13.99
C SER A 32 4.78 -5.05 -13.65
N ILE A 33 4.34 -4.38 -12.57
CA ILE A 33 2.92 -4.25 -12.23
C ILE A 33 2.30 -3.07 -12.99
N ILE A 34 2.96 -1.91 -13.00
CA ILE A 34 2.46 -0.70 -13.67
C ILE A 34 2.20 -0.95 -15.17
N PHE A 35 3.14 -1.62 -15.84
CA PHE A 35 3.08 -1.93 -17.28
C PHE A 35 2.72 -3.40 -17.58
N GLY A 36 2.36 -4.20 -16.57
CA GLY A 36 2.12 -5.63 -16.72
C GLY A 36 0.84 -5.99 -17.48
N GLN A 37 -0.12 -5.07 -17.54
CA GLN A 37 -1.34 -5.20 -18.32
C GLN A 37 -1.22 -4.36 -19.60
N ALA A 38 -1.64 -4.91 -20.75
CA ALA A 38 -1.59 -4.25 -22.05
C ALA A 38 -2.67 -3.16 -22.15
N ASP A 39 -2.49 -2.11 -21.36
CA ASP A 39 -3.48 -1.06 -21.12
C ASP A 39 -3.04 0.31 -21.66
N LEU A 40 -3.92 1.29 -21.49
CA LEU A 40 -3.70 2.72 -21.73
C LEU A 40 -2.42 3.29 -21.07
N ALA A 41 -1.85 2.60 -20.09
CA ALA A 41 -0.64 3.01 -19.38
C ALA A 41 0.56 3.15 -20.33
N LEU A 42 0.79 2.12 -21.14
CA LEU A 42 1.88 2.14 -22.12
C LEU A 42 1.60 3.15 -23.23
N LEU A 43 0.34 3.25 -23.67
CA LEU A 43 -0.09 4.21 -24.68
C LEU A 43 0.18 5.65 -24.23
N PHE A 44 -0.27 6.05 -23.04
CA PHE A 44 -0.03 7.41 -22.52
C PHE A 44 1.45 7.67 -22.27
N ALA A 45 2.22 6.66 -21.85
CA ALA A 45 3.67 6.80 -21.74
C ALA A 45 4.34 7.09 -23.10
N ILE A 46 3.96 6.35 -24.14
CA ILE A 46 4.48 6.56 -25.50
C ILE A 46 4.05 7.93 -26.05
N ILE A 47 2.78 8.32 -25.85
CA ILE A 47 2.27 9.63 -26.27
C ILE A 47 3.05 10.76 -25.58
N THR A 48 3.28 10.66 -24.27
CA THR A 48 4.08 11.63 -23.51
C THR A 48 5.50 11.73 -24.09
N ILE A 49 6.16 10.61 -24.35
CA ILE A 49 7.50 10.60 -24.95
C ILE A 49 7.50 11.23 -26.35
N ALA A 50 6.51 10.93 -27.19
CA ALA A 50 6.39 11.50 -28.52
C ALA A 50 6.17 13.03 -28.48
N LEU A 51 5.31 13.51 -27.58
CA LEU A 51 5.07 14.94 -27.37
C LEU A 51 6.31 15.66 -26.84
N VAL A 52 7.10 15.03 -25.96
CA VAL A 52 8.38 15.58 -25.51
C VAL A 52 9.34 15.68 -26.68
N GLY A 53 9.46 14.65 -27.52
CA GLY A 53 10.28 14.72 -28.74
C GLY A 53 9.89 15.90 -29.66
N LEU A 54 8.58 16.09 -29.87
CA LEU A 54 8.05 17.25 -30.62
C LEU A 54 8.40 18.59 -29.95
N SER A 55 8.28 18.65 -28.62
CA SER A 55 8.58 19.83 -27.81
C SER A 55 10.06 20.22 -27.90
N GLU A 56 10.96 19.25 -27.93
CA GLU A 56 12.40 19.45 -28.10
C GLU A 56 12.74 19.89 -29.53
N TYR A 57 12.08 19.32 -30.53
CA TYR A 57 12.20 19.75 -31.93
C TYR A 57 11.80 21.23 -32.11
N ILE A 58 10.68 21.64 -31.51
CA ILE A 58 10.22 23.04 -31.53
C ILE A 58 11.22 23.93 -30.79
N THR A 59 11.75 23.49 -29.64
CA THR A 59 12.74 24.26 -28.86
C THR A 59 14.02 24.54 -29.65
N ASN A 60 14.55 23.55 -30.37
CA ASN A 60 15.74 23.73 -31.20
C ASN A 60 15.54 24.88 -32.21
N HIS A 61 14.39 24.88 -32.88
CA HIS A 61 14.06 25.92 -33.85
C HIS A 61 13.82 27.29 -33.18
N ILE A 62 13.19 27.33 -31.99
CA ILE A 62 13.07 28.57 -31.21
C ILE A 62 14.45 29.17 -30.88
N GLY A 63 15.42 28.32 -30.55
CA GLY A 63 16.79 28.77 -30.27
C GLY A 63 17.44 29.56 -31.41
N THR A 64 17.12 29.19 -32.65
CA THR A 64 17.68 29.87 -33.84
C THR A 64 17.08 31.25 -34.12
N ILE A 65 15.90 31.54 -33.59
CA ILE A 65 15.15 32.79 -33.83
C ILE A 65 15.92 34.00 -33.30
N SER A 66 16.56 33.88 -32.14
CA SER A 66 17.35 34.96 -31.54
C SER A 66 18.43 35.47 -32.50
N GLY A 67 19.18 34.56 -33.11
CA GLY A 67 20.20 34.90 -34.09
C GLY A 67 19.64 35.46 -35.40
N ASP A 68 18.50 34.95 -35.88
CA ASP A 68 17.84 35.48 -37.08
C ASP A 68 17.31 36.92 -36.85
N MET A 69 16.84 37.20 -35.63
CA MET A 69 16.40 38.54 -35.21
C MET A 69 17.57 39.53 -35.14
N TYR A 70 18.70 39.14 -34.55
CA TYR A 70 19.91 39.99 -34.56
C TYR A 70 20.36 40.30 -35.98
N LEU A 71 20.33 39.31 -36.87
CA LEU A 71 20.68 39.50 -38.27
C LEU A 71 19.76 40.53 -38.93
N ALA A 72 18.44 40.39 -38.78
CA ALA A 72 17.46 41.32 -39.38
C ALA A 72 17.60 42.77 -38.84
N LEU A 73 17.85 42.93 -37.54
CA LEU A 73 18.04 44.23 -36.90
C LEU A 73 19.34 44.91 -37.35
N MET A 74 20.45 44.15 -37.40
CA MET A 74 21.75 44.67 -37.81
C MET A 74 21.80 45.00 -39.31
N THR A 75 21.10 44.24 -40.16
CA THR A 75 20.97 44.55 -41.60
C THR A 75 19.86 45.57 -41.89
N LYS A 76 19.12 46.01 -40.87
CA LYS A 76 17.96 46.92 -40.98
C LYS A 76 16.90 46.43 -41.99
N ASP A 77 16.73 45.11 -42.10
CA ASP A 77 15.77 44.50 -43.04
C ASP A 77 14.39 44.37 -42.37
N HIS A 78 13.50 45.31 -42.71
CA HIS A 78 12.15 45.37 -42.17
C HIS A 78 11.31 44.12 -42.52
N HIS A 79 11.46 43.59 -43.72
CA HIS A 79 10.66 42.45 -44.17
C HIS A 79 11.10 41.18 -43.45
N LYS A 80 12.41 40.94 -43.36
CA LYS A 80 12.98 39.81 -42.63
C LYS A 80 12.67 39.85 -41.13
N PHE A 81 12.62 41.05 -40.53
CA PHE A 81 12.21 41.22 -39.14
C PHE A 81 10.78 40.70 -38.90
N TRP A 82 9.79 41.19 -39.66
CA TRP A 82 8.40 40.76 -39.46
C TRP A 82 8.16 39.29 -39.82
N GLN A 83 8.85 38.76 -40.83
CA GLN A 83 8.82 37.33 -41.12
C GLN A 83 9.33 36.50 -39.94
N THR A 84 10.45 36.91 -39.33
CA THR A 84 11.04 36.23 -38.18
C THR A 84 10.15 36.36 -36.94
N MET A 85 9.51 37.52 -36.74
CA MET A 85 8.54 37.74 -35.65
C MET A 85 7.31 36.85 -35.77
N TRP A 86 6.71 36.74 -36.95
CA TRP A 86 5.55 35.85 -37.15
C TRP A 86 5.93 34.39 -37.00
N LYS A 87 7.06 33.97 -37.59
CA LYS A 87 7.62 32.63 -37.36
C LYS A 87 7.78 32.37 -35.86
N ALA A 88 8.35 33.31 -35.11
CA ALA A 88 8.48 33.20 -33.67
C ALA A 88 7.14 33.05 -32.95
N ALA A 89 6.16 33.90 -33.25
CA ALA A 89 4.84 33.84 -32.65
C ALA A 89 4.19 32.45 -32.83
N TYR A 90 4.21 31.89 -34.04
CA TYR A 90 3.69 30.54 -34.30
C TYR A 90 4.45 29.45 -33.56
N MET A 91 5.78 29.55 -33.49
CA MET A 91 6.61 28.58 -32.81
C MET A 91 6.44 28.60 -31.28
N TYR A 92 6.33 29.79 -30.69
CA TYR A 92 6.01 29.94 -29.26
C TYR A 92 4.60 29.45 -28.96
N LEU A 93 3.61 29.75 -29.81
CA LEU A 93 2.25 29.23 -29.66
C LEU A 93 2.23 27.69 -29.71
N ALA A 94 2.93 27.10 -30.68
CA ALA A 94 3.07 25.65 -30.78
C ALA A 94 3.76 25.07 -29.53
N LYS A 95 4.82 25.71 -29.05
CA LYS A 95 5.52 25.30 -27.82
C LYS A 95 4.61 25.29 -26.61
N CYS A 96 3.81 26.33 -26.41
CA CYS A 96 2.83 26.41 -25.33
C CYS A 96 1.79 25.27 -25.43
N GLY A 97 1.26 25.04 -26.63
CA GLY A 97 0.32 23.94 -26.88
C GLY A 97 0.93 22.57 -26.59
N THR A 98 2.14 22.30 -27.06
CA THR A 98 2.83 21.03 -26.81
C THR A 98 3.15 20.84 -25.32
N LEU A 99 3.59 21.87 -24.59
CA LEU A 99 3.80 21.76 -23.14
C LEU A 99 2.50 21.46 -22.39
N GLY A 100 1.39 22.11 -22.76
CA GLY A 100 0.08 21.81 -22.20
C GLY A 100 -0.33 20.35 -22.43
N LEU A 101 -0.11 19.84 -23.64
CA LEU A 101 -0.39 18.44 -23.99
C LEU A 101 0.52 17.44 -23.26
N ILE A 102 1.81 17.74 -23.07
CA ILE A 102 2.72 16.89 -22.28
C ILE A 102 2.21 16.78 -20.85
N THR A 103 1.86 17.90 -20.22
CA THR A 103 1.32 17.93 -18.85
C THR A 103 0.04 17.09 -18.76
N PHE A 104 -0.88 17.27 -19.70
CA PHE A 104 -2.14 16.51 -19.75
C PHE A 104 -1.91 15.01 -19.95
N ALA A 105 -1.05 14.61 -20.90
CA ALA A 105 -0.71 13.21 -21.14
C ALA A 105 -0.02 12.56 -19.92
N SER A 106 0.80 13.34 -19.21
CA SER A 106 1.45 12.90 -17.96
C SER A 106 0.44 12.69 -16.82
N TRP A 107 -0.60 13.53 -16.72
CA TRP A 107 -1.71 13.32 -15.77
C TRP A 107 -2.51 12.06 -16.09
N LEU A 108 -2.80 11.79 -17.37
CA LEU A 108 -3.48 10.56 -17.79
C LEU A 108 -2.63 9.32 -17.49
N ALA A 109 -1.32 9.38 -17.77
CA ALA A 109 -0.39 8.31 -17.42
C ALA A 109 -0.37 8.06 -15.91
N TYR A 110 -0.28 9.12 -15.09
CA TYR A 110 -0.36 9.02 -13.63
C TYR A 110 -1.63 8.30 -13.14
N ILE A 111 -2.80 8.67 -13.67
CA ILE A 111 -4.08 8.05 -13.28
C ILE A 111 -4.05 6.55 -13.57
N GLN A 112 -3.60 6.16 -14.76
CA GLN A 112 -3.55 4.75 -15.13
C GLN A 112 -2.51 3.97 -14.32
N PHE A 113 -1.33 4.55 -14.08
CA PHE A 113 -0.29 3.93 -13.25
C PHE A 113 -0.81 3.67 -11.83
N ARG A 114 -1.49 4.66 -11.24
CA ARG A 114 -2.10 4.54 -9.91
C ARG A 114 -3.18 3.47 -9.91
N GLN A 115 -4.06 3.45 -10.91
CA GLN A 115 -5.13 2.46 -11.00
C GLN A 115 -4.58 1.03 -11.06
N ASN A 116 -3.58 0.79 -11.92
CA ASN A 116 -2.97 -0.54 -12.10
C ASN A 116 -2.26 -0.98 -10.81
N LEU A 117 -1.46 -0.09 -10.21
CA LEU A 117 -0.70 -0.42 -9.01
C LEU A 117 -1.61 -0.64 -7.80
N VAL A 118 -2.59 0.24 -7.54
CA VAL A 118 -3.53 0.07 -6.41
C VAL A 118 -4.33 -1.23 -6.55
N LYS A 119 -4.92 -1.51 -7.72
CA LYS A 119 -5.69 -2.74 -7.94
C LYS A 119 -4.83 -4.00 -7.71
N ALA A 120 -3.62 -4.02 -8.25
CA ALA A 120 -2.72 -5.15 -8.07
C ALA A 120 -2.30 -5.34 -6.61
N LEU A 121 -2.00 -4.26 -5.89
CA LEU A 121 -1.66 -4.33 -4.46
C LEU A 121 -2.85 -4.76 -3.61
N GLN A 122 -4.06 -4.26 -3.89
CA GLN A 122 -5.29 -4.67 -3.20
C GLN A 122 -5.58 -6.16 -3.43
N ASN A 123 -5.47 -6.63 -4.67
CA ASN A 123 -5.65 -8.05 -4.99
C ASN A 123 -4.66 -8.93 -4.20
N LYS A 124 -3.38 -8.52 -4.11
CA LYS A 124 -2.37 -9.23 -3.30
C LYS A 124 -2.65 -9.13 -1.80
N TYR A 125 -3.10 -7.98 -1.32
CA TYR A 125 -3.39 -7.73 0.09
C TYR A 125 -4.57 -8.56 0.61
N PHE A 126 -5.63 -8.68 -0.19
CA PHE A 126 -6.81 -9.46 0.17
C PHE A 126 -6.72 -10.95 -0.21
N ALA A 127 -5.71 -11.37 -0.99
CA ALA A 127 -5.48 -12.77 -1.31
C ALA A 127 -5.08 -13.59 -0.07
N HIS A 128 -5.70 -14.76 0.11
CA HIS A 128 -5.32 -15.81 1.07
C HIS A 128 -4.97 -15.30 2.50
N LEU A 129 -5.81 -14.42 3.06
CA LEU A 129 -5.62 -13.84 4.40
C LEU A 129 -4.32 -13.03 4.59
N THR A 130 -3.72 -12.55 3.49
CA THR A 130 -2.47 -11.77 3.54
C THR A 130 -2.62 -10.52 4.41
N TYR A 131 -3.75 -9.81 4.34
CA TYR A 131 -4.05 -8.68 5.23
C TYR A 131 -3.97 -9.07 6.72
N TYR A 132 -4.49 -10.24 7.10
CA TYR A 132 -4.43 -10.71 8.49
C TYR A 132 -3.00 -11.08 8.87
N LYS A 133 -2.28 -11.79 7.99
CA LYS A 133 -0.89 -12.17 8.23
C LYS A 133 0.00 -10.93 8.40
N LEU A 134 -0.14 -9.92 7.56
CA LEU A 134 0.66 -8.69 7.62
C LEU A 134 0.35 -7.83 8.86
N ASN A 135 -0.92 -7.71 9.25
CA ASN A 135 -1.29 -6.84 10.38
C ASN A 135 -1.20 -7.53 11.75
N CYS A 136 -1.46 -8.83 11.83
CA CYS A 136 -1.65 -9.54 13.10
C CYS A 136 -0.57 -10.57 13.44
N ILE A 137 0.09 -11.16 12.44
CA ILE A 137 1.11 -12.22 12.65
C ILE A 137 2.49 -11.62 12.42
N ASP A 138 2.79 -11.17 11.21
CA ASP A 138 4.08 -10.59 10.83
C ASP A 138 4.18 -9.11 11.20
N SER A 139 3.81 -8.78 12.45
CA SER A 139 3.97 -7.45 13.03
C SER A 139 5.44 -7.03 13.13
N GLU A 140 6.39 -7.89 12.75
CA GLU A 140 7.82 -7.60 12.65
C GLU A 140 8.34 -7.30 11.23
N GLY A 141 7.51 -7.48 10.19
CA GLY A 141 7.93 -7.41 8.79
C GLY A 141 7.63 -6.07 8.10
N ILE A 142 6.41 -5.55 8.24
CA ILE A 142 5.91 -4.38 7.50
C ILE A 142 5.12 -3.44 8.42
N ASP A 143 5.53 -2.17 8.46
CA ASP A 143 4.79 -1.09 9.10
C ASP A 143 3.80 -0.42 8.12
N ASN A 144 2.63 -0.07 8.65
CA ASN A 144 1.55 0.70 8.00
C ASN A 144 1.26 0.27 6.54
N PRO A 145 0.78 -0.97 6.30
CA PRO A 145 0.46 -1.44 4.95
C PRO A 145 -0.60 -0.57 4.25
N ASP A 146 -1.51 0.03 5.02
CA ASP A 146 -2.49 1.02 4.59
C ASP A 146 -1.83 2.28 3.98
N GLN A 147 -0.81 2.83 4.65
CA GLN A 147 -0.04 3.97 4.15
C GLN A 147 0.69 3.62 2.84
N ARG A 148 1.21 2.39 2.75
CA ARG A 148 1.91 1.92 1.54
C ARG A 148 0.98 1.82 0.34
N ILE A 149 -0.21 1.24 0.50
CA ILE A 149 -1.19 1.10 -0.60
C ILE A 149 -1.74 2.45 -1.04
N THR A 150 -1.92 3.39 -0.12
CA THR A 150 -2.57 4.68 -0.40
C THR A 150 -1.59 5.77 -0.83
N GLN A 151 -0.65 6.14 0.04
CA GLN A 151 0.20 7.33 -0.12
C GLN A 151 1.49 7.05 -0.88
N ASP A 152 2.16 5.93 -0.58
CA ASP A 152 3.41 5.59 -1.26
C ASP A 152 3.17 5.32 -2.75
N VAL A 153 2.07 4.63 -3.09
CA VAL A 153 1.64 4.44 -4.49
C VAL A 153 1.36 5.77 -5.17
N GLU A 154 0.61 6.67 -4.54
CA GLU A 154 0.31 7.98 -5.10
C GLU A 154 1.59 8.76 -5.41
N LYS A 155 2.52 8.82 -4.44
CA LYS A 155 3.80 9.52 -4.61
C LYS A 155 4.63 8.91 -5.74
N VAL A 156 4.75 7.58 -5.77
CA VAL A 156 5.51 6.89 -6.83
C VAL A 156 4.92 7.14 -8.21
N CYS A 157 3.61 7.00 -8.37
CA CYS A 157 2.95 7.21 -9.66
C CYS A 157 3.00 8.68 -10.10
N ASN A 158 2.87 9.63 -9.17
CA ASN A 158 2.91 11.07 -9.46
C ASN A 158 4.31 11.48 -9.91
N ASP A 159 5.32 11.21 -9.09
CA ASP A 159 6.71 11.57 -9.40
C ASP A 159 7.20 10.88 -10.68
N PHE A 160 6.87 9.58 -10.84
CA PHE A 160 7.24 8.86 -12.06
C PHE A 160 6.53 9.40 -13.30
N GLY A 161 5.19 9.52 -13.26
CA GLY A 161 4.39 9.90 -14.42
C GLY A 161 4.58 11.35 -14.86
N ILE A 162 4.78 12.27 -13.90
CA ILE A 162 4.82 13.71 -14.15
C ILE A 162 6.25 14.23 -14.24
N GLN A 163 7.15 13.81 -13.34
CA GLN A 163 8.50 14.38 -13.26
C GLN A 163 9.55 13.55 -13.99
N ILE A 164 9.47 12.22 -13.97
CA ILE A 164 10.54 11.35 -14.48
C ILE A 164 10.30 10.96 -15.94
N LEU A 165 9.10 10.47 -16.24
CA LEU A 165 8.74 9.88 -17.53
C LEU A 165 9.01 10.80 -18.74
N PRO A 166 8.66 12.11 -18.71
CA PRO A 166 8.89 12.98 -19.84
C PRO A 166 10.38 13.10 -20.22
N TYR A 167 11.28 13.10 -19.23
CA TYR A 167 12.69 13.37 -19.44
C TYR A 167 13.56 12.13 -19.58
N LEU A 168 13.12 10.98 -19.05
CA LEU A 168 13.91 9.75 -18.98
C LEU A 168 14.36 9.26 -20.38
N PHE A 169 13.46 9.31 -21.37
CA PHE A 169 13.72 8.74 -22.70
C PHE A 169 14.29 9.76 -23.70
N CYS A 170 13.79 11.00 -23.72
CA CYS A 170 14.25 12.00 -24.67
C CYS A 170 15.59 12.65 -24.26
N GLY A 171 15.89 12.71 -22.95
CA GLY A 171 17.08 13.38 -22.44
C GLY A 171 18.41 12.95 -23.07
N PRO A 172 18.69 11.63 -23.26
CA PRO A 172 19.99 11.20 -23.79
C PRO A 172 20.19 11.63 -25.25
N PHE A 173 19.11 11.60 -26.04
CA PHE A 173 19.13 12.05 -27.43
C PHE A 173 19.33 13.56 -27.54
N VAL A 174 18.68 14.33 -26.66
CA VAL A 174 18.86 15.78 -26.57
C VAL A 174 20.32 16.11 -26.21
N VAL A 175 20.87 15.51 -25.15
CA VAL A 175 22.26 15.73 -24.75
C VAL A 175 23.23 15.33 -25.85
N ALA A 176 23.02 14.19 -26.52
CA ALA A 176 23.86 13.75 -27.62
C ALA A 176 23.85 14.75 -28.80
N TYR A 177 22.66 15.23 -29.20
CA TYR A 177 22.51 16.20 -30.27
C TYR A 177 23.24 17.52 -29.98
N TYR A 178 23.01 18.12 -28.80
CA TYR A 178 23.65 19.39 -28.44
C TYR A 178 25.13 19.23 -28.07
N THR A 179 25.57 18.05 -27.65
CA THR A 179 27.00 17.73 -27.51
C THR A 179 27.68 17.72 -28.88
N TRP A 180 27.05 17.11 -29.88
CA TRP A 180 27.57 17.12 -31.26
C TRP A 180 27.61 18.53 -31.84
N ASP A 181 26.58 19.34 -31.62
CA ASP A 181 26.57 20.72 -32.13
C ASP A 181 27.61 21.61 -31.42
N THR A 182 27.83 21.39 -30.12
CA THR A 182 28.90 22.04 -29.35
C THR A 182 30.28 21.61 -29.84
N TRP A 183 30.46 20.33 -30.18
CA TRP A 183 31.71 19.84 -30.77
C TRP A 183 32.00 20.51 -32.11
N ARG A 184 30.99 20.66 -32.97
CA ARG A 184 31.15 21.28 -34.29
C ARG A 184 31.51 22.77 -34.21
N THR A 185 31.08 23.46 -33.15
CA THR A 185 31.23 24.91 -33.00
C THR A 185 32.44 25.27 -32.13
N ALA A 186 32.58 24.70 -30.93
CA ALA A 186 33.65 25.00 -29.97
C ALA A 186 34.71 23.89 -29.83
N GLY A 187 34.60 22.78 -30.58
CA GLY A 187 35.56 21.67 -30.54
C GLY A 187 35.56 20.90 -29.21
N ALA A 188 36.61 20.12 -29.00
CA ALA A 188 36.79 19.29 -27.80
C ALA A 188 36.84 20.12 -26.50
N GLY A 189 37.37 21.34 -26.56
CA GLY A 189 37.48 22.23 -25.39
C GLY A 189 36.12 22.66 -24.86
N GLY A 190 35.19 23.03 -25.74
CA GLY A 190 33.83 23.43 -25.35
C GLY A 190 33.03 22.29 -24.73
N VAL A 191 33.09 21.10 -25.35
CA VAL A 191 32.46 19.89 -24.80
C VAL A 191 33.08 19.52 -23.45
N GLY A 192 34.42 19.49 -23.36
CA GLY A 192 35.11 19.15 -22.12
C GLY A 192 34.70 20.07 -20.97
N MET A 193 34.61 21.38 -21.21
CA MET A 193 34.23 22.35 -20.18
C MET A 193 32.78 22.16 -19.69
N SER A 194 31.83 21.89 -20.59
CA SER A 194 30.44 21.57 -20.24
C SER A 194 30.33 20.32 -19.37
N TYR A 195 31.04 19.25 -19.73
CA TYR A 195 30.99 17.99 -18.99
C TYR A 195 31.73 18.07 -17.64
N VAL A 196 32.84 18.81 -17.54
CA VAL A 196 33.51 19.06 -16.25
C VAL A 196 32.57 19.80 -15.31
N PHE A 197 31.87 20.83 -15.78
CA PHE A 197 30.87 21.55 -14.99
C PHE A 197 29.75 20.63 -14.48
N PHE A 198 29.22 19.77 -15.36
CA PHE A 198 28.24 18.75 -14.99
C PHE A 198 28.77 17.76 -13.95
N LEU A 199 29.99 17.25 -14.12
CA LEU A 199 30.58 16.29 -13.17
C LEU A 199 30.76 16.88 -11.77
N ILE A 200 31.12 18.17 -11.67
CA ILE A 200 31.15 18.89 -10.40
C ILE A 200 29.76 18.92 -9.77
N GLY A 201 28.71 19.23 -10.56
CA GLY A 201 27.32 19.21 -10.11
C GLY A 201 26.84 17.84 -9.62
N VAL A 202 27.16 16.78 -10.35
CA VAL A 202 26.86 15.40 -9.94
C VAL A 202 27.54 15.06 -8.62
N PHE A 203 28.82 15.40 -8.48
CA PHE A 203 29.58 15.12 -7.26
C PHE A 203 28.98 15.84 -6.04
N VAL A 204 28.69 17.14 -6.16
CA VAL A 204 28.05 17.93 -5.10
C VAL A 204 26.69 17.33 -4.72
N ASN A 205 25.83 17.05 -5.70
CA ASN A 205 24.51 16.47 -5.45
C ASN A 205 24.57 15.10 -4.77
N PHE A 206 25.53 14.25 -5.14
CA PHE A 206 25.70 12.95 -4.52
C PHE A 206 25.94 13.02 -3.00
N PHE A 207 26.72 14.00 -2.52
CA PHE A 207 26.94 14.20 -1.09
C PHE A 207 25.71 14.75 -0.37
N LEU A 208 24.90 15.59 -1.03
CA LEU A 208 23.72 16.22 -0.43
C LEU A 208 22.50 15.27 -0.40
N MET A 209 22.37 14.36 -1.36
CA MET A 209 21.21 13.45 -1.44
C MET A 209 21.14 12.44 -0.29
N LYS A 210 22.28 11.86 0.12
CA LYS A 210 22.32 10.83 1.17
C LYS A 210 21.70 11.29 2.50
N PRO A 211 22.07 12.45 3.08
CA PRO A 211 21.43 12.92 4.30
C PRO A 211 19.97 13.32 4.06
N LEU A 212 19.66 13.94 2.92
CA LEU A 212 18.29 14.38 2.59
C LEU A 212 17.31 13.20 2.61
N ALA A 213 17.61 12.12 1.90
CA ALA A 213 16.75 10.92 1.87
C ALA A 213 16.52 10.33 3.27
N LYS A 214 17.56 10.28 4.12
CA LYS A 214 17.44 9.81 5.51
C LYS A 214 16.54 10.71 6.35
N TRP A 215 16.62 12.03 6.18
CA TRP A 215 15.76 12.97 6.89
C TRP A 215 14.31 12.91 6.41
N THR A 216 14.09 12.79 5.09
CA THR A 216 12.75 12.60 4.52
C THR A 216 12.07 11.36 5.10
N ALA A 217 12.77 10.21 5.13
CA ALA A 217 12.21 8.99 5.71
C ALA A 217 11.89 9.12 7.21
N ARG A 218 12.71 9.87 7.98
CA ARG A 218 12.44 10.15 9.40
C ARG A 218 11.21 11.01 9.59
N VAL A 219 11.00 12.02 8.75
CA VAL A 219 9.80 12.88 8.78
C VAL A 219 8.57 12.05 8.44
N GLU A 220 8.58 11.29 7.35
CA GLU A 220 7.46 10.42 6.95
C GLU A 220 7.05 9.43 8.05
N LYS A 221 8.02 8.86 8.78
CA LYS A 221 7.73 7.98 9.91
C LYS A 221 7.05 8.72 11.07
N GLN A 222 7.52 9.91 11.43
CA GLN A 222 6.90 10.68 12.51
C GLN A 222 5.51 11.21 12.12
N GLU A 223 5.32 11.55 10.85
CA GLU A 223 4.03 11.92 10.26
C GLU A 223 3.03 10.76 10.39
N GLY A 224 3.46 9.53 10.05
CA GLY A 224 2.67 8.31 10.24
C GLY A 224 2.29 8.09 11.71
N ASN A 225 3.24 8.22 12.63
CA ASN A 225 2.97 8.10 14.07
C ASN A 225 1.97 9.16 14.58
N PHE A 226 2.07 10.39 14.10
CA PHE A 226 1.18 11.48 14.47
C PHE A 226 -0.25 11.22 13.97
N ARG A 227 -0.40 10.77 12.72
CA ARG A 227 -1.71 10.37 12.16
C ARG A 227 -2.30 9.19 12.91
N TYR A 228 -1.50 8.16 13.20
CA TYR A 228 -1.95 7.02 13.99
C TYR A 228 -2.45 7.45 15.38
N LYS A 229 -1.76 8.38 16.05
CA LYS A 229 -2.23 8.93 17.33
C LYS A 229 -3.62 9.54 17.21
N HIS A 230 -3.87 10.32 16.16
CA HIS A 230 -5.19 10.91 15.93
C HIS A 230 -6.25 9.89 15.50
N MET A 231 -5.91 8.89 14.70
CA MET A 231 -6.82 7.78 14.39
C MET A 231 -7.23 7.03 15.65
N SER A 232 -6.27 6.72 16.54
CA SER A 232 -6.56 6.09 17.83
C SER A 232 -7.48 6.93 18.72
N ILE A 233 -7.34 8.27 18.72
CA ILE A 233 -8.24 9.17 19.46
C ILE A 233 -9.65 9.12 18.86
N ARG A 234 -9.77 9.21 17.52
CA ARG A 234 -11.06 9.13 16.82
C ARG A 234 -11.78 7.82 17.14
N ASP A 235 -11.09 6.70 16.96
CA ASP A 235 -11.66 5.36 17.12
C ASP A 235 -12.04 5.03 18.59
N ASN A 236 -11.56 5.81 19.56
CA ASN A 236 -11.82 5.63 21.00
C ASN A 236 -12.34 6.91 21.68
N ALA A 237 -12.97 7.82 20.92
CA ALA A 237 -13.34 9.15 21.39
C ALA A 237 -14.28 9.13 22.60
N GLU A 238 -15.26 8.23 22.62
CA GLU A 238 -16.19 8.08 23.74
C GLU A 238 -15.47 7.62 25.01
N SER A 239 -14.61 6.60 24.93
CA SER A 239 -13.84 6.11 26.07
C SER A 239 -12.94 7.21 26.65
N LEU A 240 -12.29 7.99 25.78
CA LEU A 240 -11.45 9.11 26.18
C LEU A 240 -12.25 10.20 26.90
N ALA A 241 -13.45 10.55 26.39
CA ALA A 241 -14.35 11.52 27.01
C ALA A 241 -14.86 11.04 28.38
N LEU A 242 -15.15 9.73 28.52
CA LEU A 242 -15.54 9.14 29.81
C LEU A 242 -14.42 9.26 30.85
N TYR A 243 -13.16 9.09 30.45
CA TYR A 243 -12.00 9.32 31.32
C TYR A 243 -11.69 10.80 31.57
N ARG A 244 -12.30 11.72 30.80
CA ARG A 244 -11.92 13.14 30.77
C ARG A 244 -10.41 13.30 30.57
N ALA A 245 -9.88 12.52 29.63
CA ALA A 245 -8.46 12.41 29.36
C ALA A 245 -7.92 13.49 28.41
N GLU A 246 -8.71 14.53 28.11
CA GLU A 246 -8.33 15.58 27.16
C GLU A 246 -7.01 16.27 27.51
N PRO A 247 -6.70 16.63 28.78
CA PRO A 247 -5.42 17.25 29.11
C PRO A 247 -4.21 16.33 28.87
N PHE A 248 -4.37 15.04 29.17
CA PHE A 248 -3.33 14.02 28.96
C PHE A 248 -3.08 13.83 27.47
N GLU A 249 -4.14 13.61 26.71
CA GLU A 249 -4.09 13.38 25.27
C GLU A 249 -3.56 14.60 24.51
N ASN A 250 -3.96 15.81 24.94
CA ASN A 250 -3.41 17.05 24.40
C ASN A 250 -1.89 17.14 24.62
N THR A 251 -1.41 16.80 25.82
CA THR A 251 0.03 16.82 26.14
C THR A 251 0.82 15.79 25.32
N GLU A 252 0.30 14.58 25.18
CA GLU A 252 0.94 13.51 24.40
C GLU A 252 0.93 13.82 22.89
N CYS A 253 -0.15 14.38 22.36
CA CYS A 253 -0.20 14.86 20.98
C CYS A 253 0.84 15.95 20.72
N HIS A 254 0.95 16.95 21.61
CA HIS A 254 2.00 17.96 21.54
C HIS A 254 3.40 17.35 21.59
N ARG A 255 3.63 16.32 22.42
CA ARG A 255 4.92 15.63 22.50
C ARG A 255 5.29 14.97 21.18
N ILE A 256 4.37 14.22 20.56
CA ILE A 256 4.59 13.55 19.26
C ILE A 256 4.79 14.60 18.15
N PHE A 257 3.95 15.64 18.11
CA PHE A 257 4.06 16.73 17.15
C PHE A 257 5.39 17.48 17.27
N ASN A 258 5.87 17.75 18.48
CA ASN A 258 7.15 18.41 18.70
C ASN A 258 8.33 17.55 18.19
N VAL A 259 8.24 16.22 18.29
CA VAL A 259 9.24 15.33 17.68
C VAL A 259 9.19 15.44 16.15
N LEU A 260 8.00 15.42 15.56
CA LEU A 260 7.79 15.61 14.11
C LEU A 260 8.38 16.93 13.63
N ILE A 261 8.02 18.06 14.27
CA ILE A 261 8.52 19.39 13.89
C ILE A 261 10.03 19.48 14.01
N ARG A 262 10.66 18.90 15.04
CA ARG A 262 12.13 18.86 15.14
C ARG A 262 12.76 18.08 13.98
N LYS A 263 12.14 16.98 13.53
CA LYS A 263 12.62 16.24 12.35
C LYS A 263 12.39 17.01 11.06
N GLN A 264 11.25 17.68 10.92
CA GLN A 264 10.93 18.51 9.76
C GLN A 264 11.87 19.71 9.66
N PHE A 265 12.16 20.38 10.78
CA PHE A 265 13.18 21.42 10.83
C PHE A 265 14.55 20.89 10.41
N GLY A 266 14.95 19.71 10.92
CA GLY A 266 16.17 19.04 10.49
C GLY A 266 16.21 18.79 8.98
N LEU A 267 15.10 18.33 8.38
CA LEU A 267 14.98 18.18 6.92
C LEU A 267 15.12 19.52 6.20
N THR A 268 14.42 20.57 6.64
CA THR A 268 14.49 21.91 6.04
C THR A 268 15.91 22.47 6.06
N MET A 269 16.67 22.26 7.14
CA MET A 269 18.08 22.68 7.21
C MET A 269 18.97 21.98 6.17
N TRP A 270 18.62 20.74 5.77
CA TRP A 270 19.29 20.02 4.68
C TRP A 270 18.76 20.38 3.29
N MET A 271 17.54 20.90 3.19
CA MET A 271 17.00 21.41 1.91
C MET A 271 17.72 22.68 1.48
N LEU A 272 18.08 23.58 2.41
CA LEU A 272 18.77 24.85 2.10
C LEU A 272 20.06 24.68 1.25
N PRO A 273 21.08 23.90 1.66
CA PRO A 273 22.27 23.71 0.84
C PRO A 273 21.97 23.04 -0.49
N THR A 274 20.99 22.13 -0.53
CA THR A 274 20.55 21.47 -1.77
C THR A 274 19.97 22.48 -2.76
N SER A 275 19.04 23.34 -2.31
CA SER A 275 18.45 24.40 -3.12
C SER A 275 19.47 25.44 -3.56
N PHE A 276 20.43 25.81 -2.71
CA PHE A 276 21.51 26.73 -3.07
C PHE A 276 22.33 26.18 -4.24
N TRP A 277 22.76 24.92 -4.16
CA TRP A 277 23.56 24.31 -5.21
C TRP A 277 22.78 24.11 -6.51
N GLN A 278 21.50 23.74 -6.43
CA GLN A 278 20.63 23.67 -7.61
C GLN A 278 20.58 25.03 -8.34
N GLN A 279 20.25 26.11 -7.62
CA GLN A 279 20.23 27.46 -8.20
C GLN A 279 21.62 27.90 -8.69
N TYR A 280 22.69 27.54 -7.98
CA TYR A 280 24.05 27.82 -8.40
C TYR A 280 24.33 27.22 -9.79
N PHE A 281 24.04 25.93 -10.00
CA PHE A 281 24.30 25.27 -11.29
C PHE A 281 23.41 25.81 -12.41
N ASP A 282 22.16 26.19 -12.12
CA ASP A 282 21.26 26.80 -13.10
C ASP A 282 21.76 28.18 -13.57
N TYR A 283 22.12 29.07 -12.64
CA TYR A 283 22.55 30.44 -13.00
C TYR A 283 24.01 30.50 -13.48
N PHE A 284 24.93 29.78 -12.85
CA PHE A 284 26.33 29.75 -13.29
C PHE A 284 26.49 29.00 -14.62
N GLY A 285 25.55 28.12 -14.99
CA GLY A 285 25.52 27.53 -16.33
C GLY A 285 25.45 28.59 -17.44
N GLY A 286 24.69 29.66 -17.22
CA GLY A 286 24.65 30.82 -18.11
C GLY A 286 26.01 31.50 -18.26
N LEU A 287 26.74 31.70 -17.16
CA LEU A 287 28.10 32.26 -17.19
C LEU A 287 29.08 31.35 -17.95
N MET A 288 29.00 30.04 -17.72
CA MET A 288 29.85 29.07 -18.42
C MET A 288 29.64 29.08 -19.93
N SER A 289 28.43 29.38 -20.41
CA SER A 289 28.16 29.50 -21.84
C SER A 289 28.99 30.60 -22.53
N TYR A 290 29.29 31.71 -21.84
CA TYR A 290 30.16 32.76 -22.35
C TYR A 290 31.63 32.33 -22.35
N ALA A 291 32.06 31.58 -21.34
CA ALA A 291 33.40 31.01 -21.31
C ALA A 291 33.60 30.02 -22.48
N ILE A 292 32.59 29.22 -22.84
CA ILE A 292 32.67 28.31 -24.00
C ILE A 292 32.79 29.10 -25.32
N GLN A 293 32.08 30.23 -25.44
CA GLN A 293 32.15 31.10 -26.62
C GLN A 293 33.54 31.72 -26.85
N PHE A 294 34.35 31.85 -25.80
CA PHE A 294 35.73 32.33 -25.93
C PHE A 294 36.58 31.44 -26.86
N ILE A 295 36.33 30.13 -26.86
CA ILE A 295 37.13 29.15 -27.62
C ILE A 295 37.01 29.38 -29.14
N PRO A 296 35.83 29.32 -29.77
CA PRO A 296 35.73 29.48 -31.22
C PRO A 296 36.06 30.89 -31.72
N ILE A 297 35.84 31.92 -30.89
CA ILE A 297 36.05 33.32 -31.27
C ILE A 297 37.53 33.71 -31.15
N ILE A 298 38.16 33.43 -30.00
CA ILE A 298 39.49 33.95 -29.68
C ILE A 298 40.58 32.89 -29.88
N ILE A 299 40.31 31.62 -29.53
CA ILE A 299 41.34 30.57 -29.59
C ILE A 299 41.44 29.97 -30.99
N LEU A 300 40.30 29.61 -31.60
CA LEU A 300 40.27 28.94 -32.90
C LEU A 300 40.21 29.92 -34.08
N GLY A 301 39.79 31.18 -33.87
CA GLY A 301 39.65 32.18 -34.94
C GLY A 301 38.67 31.77 -36.05
N THR A 302 37.73 30.86 -35.76
CA THR A 302 36.91 30.17 -36.79
C THR A 302 36.00 31.12 -37.57
N TYR A 303 35.71 32.31 -37.02
CA TYR A 303 34.74 33.26 -37.57
C TYR A 303 35.35 34.61 -37.98
N ASP A 304 36.68 34.74 -38.04
CA ASP A 304 37.36 36.02 -38.34
C ASP A 304 37.00 36.60 -39.72
N ASN A 305 36.59 35.74 -40.65
CA ASN A 305 36.19 36.12 -42.01
C ASN A 305 34.69 36.43 -42.17
N LYS A 306 33.90 36.46 -41.08
CA LYS A 306 32.45 36.70 -41.12
C LYS A 306 32.12 38.19 -40.97
N SER A 307 31.03 38.63 -41.61
CA SER A 307 30.54 40.00 -41.47
C SER A 307 30.04 40.26 -40.04
N GLY A 308 30.07 41.51 -39.55
CA GLY A 308 29.57 41.85 -38.20
C GLY A 308 28.14 41.37 -37.91
N PRO A 309 27.16 41.57 -38.82
CA PRO A 309 25.80 41.05 -38.65
C PRO A 309 25.72 39.50 -38.60
N ASP A 310 26.48 38.80 -39.45
CA ASP A 310 26.51 37.33 -39.46
C ASP A 310 27.17 36.77 -38.21
N LEU A 311 28.25 37.42 -37.74
CA LEU A 311 28.95 37.07 -36.51
C LEU A 311 28.02 37.20 -35.30
N ALA A 312 27.25 38.29 -35.19
CA ALA A 312 26.27 38.45 -34.12
C ALA A 312 25.19 37.36 -34.13
N SER A 313 24.71 36.96 -35.32
CA SER A 313 23.76 35.87 -35.48
C SER A 313 24.33 34.52 -35.02
N ILE A 314 25.57 34.21 -35.41
CA ILE A 314 26.29 32.98 -35.05
C ILE A 314 26.54 32.92 -33.54
N ILE A 315 27.00 34.03 -32.93
CA ILE A 315 27.23 34.12 -31.49
C ILE A 315 25.93 33.81 -30.73
N SER A 316 24.80 34.41 -31.14
CA SER A 316 23.50 34.15 -30.51
C SER A 316 23.05 32.69 -30.62
N LYS A 317 23.23 32.07 -31.80
CA LYS A 317 22.87 30.67 -32.01
C LYS A 317 23.75 29.73 -31.19
N ASN A 318 25.06 29.97 -31.16
CA ASN A 318 26.00 29.19 -30.37
C ASN A 318 25.74 29.35 -28.87
N ALA A 319 25.42 30.56 -28.41
CA ALA A 319 25.05 30.81 -27.01
C ALA A 319 23.84 29.98 -26.59
N PHE A 320 22.79 29.92 -27.43
CA PHE A 320 21.64 29.05 -27.19
C PHE A 320 22.05 27.58 -27.05
N VAL A 321 22.85 27.06 -27.99
CA VAL A 321 23.32 25.66 -27.99
C VAL A 321 24.07 25.31 -26.70
N TYR A 322 24.99 26.18 -26.27
CA TYR A 322 25.78 25.94 -25.06
C TYR A 322 24.94 26.02 -23.78
N ILE A 323 24.08 27.04 -23.66
CA ILE A 323 23.14 27.17 -22.53
C ILE A 323 22.22 25.95 -22.49
N TYR A 324 21.70 25.52 -23.64
CA TYR A 324 20.77 24.41 -23.70
C TYR A 324 21.43 23.08 -23.37
N LEU A 325 22.68 22.85 -23.78
CA LEU A 325 23.45 21.68 -23.38
C LEU A 325 23.66 21.65 -21.86
N ILE A 326 24.10 22.76 -21.27
CA ILE A 326 24.31 22.87 -19.82
C ILE A 326 23.00 22.63 -19.05
N ASN A 327 21.92 23.30 -19.44
CA ASN A 327 20.61 23.09 -18.82
C ASN A 327 20.10 21.66 -18.99
N SER A 328 20.38 20.99 -20.11
CA SER A 328 20.06 19.58 -20.32
C SER A 328 20.82 18.67 -19.35
N LEU A 329 22.09 18.97 -19.10
CA LEU A 329 22.92 18.26 -18.12
C LEU A 329 22.48 18.54 -16.67
N THR A 330 22.14 19.80 -16.33
CA THR A 330 21.63 20.15 -14.98
C THR A 330 20.25 19.52 -14.72
N ARG A 331 19.38 19.40 -15.72
CA ARG A 331 18.11 18.65 -15.57
C ARG A 331 18.32 17.20 -15.15
N TYR A 332 19.43 16.56 -15.51
CA TYR A 332 19.76 15.22 -15.03
C TYR A 332 20.14 15.19 -13.55
N THR A 333 20.83 16.22 -13.05
CA THR A 333 21.13 16.31 -11.62
C THR A 333 19.86 16.50 -10.81
N ASP A 334 18.91 17.29 -11.32
CA ASP A 334 17.60 17.49 -10.68
C ASP A 334 16.78 16.21 -10.69
N LEU A 335 16.74 15.51 -11.83
CA LEU A 335 16.08 14.22 -11.96
C LEU A 335 16.67 13.19 -10.98
N ALA A 336 17.99 13.19 -10.78
CA ALA A 336 18.64 12.30 -9.82
C ALA A 336 18.16 12.55 -8.38
N ILE A 337 17.89 13.81 -8.01
CA ILE A 337 17.30 14.16 -6.71
C ILE A 337 15.89 13.57 -6.58
N SER A 338 15.01 13.78 -7.57
CA SER A 338 13.65 13.21 -7.56
C SER A 338 13.68 11.68 -7.47
N VAL A 339 14.53 11.03 -8.26
CA VAL A 339 14.74 9.57 -8.23
C VAL A 339 15.27 9.09 -6.86
N GLY A 340 16.19 9.84 -6.26
CA GLY A 340 16.74 9.55 -4.93
C GLY A 340 15.69 9.64 -3.82
N GLN A 341 14.79 10.62 -3.89
CA GLN A 341 13.65 10.75 -2.97
C GLN A 341 12.64 9.62 -3.17
N LEU A 342 12.42 9.19 -4.41
CA LEU A 342 11.56 8.05 -4.76
C LEU A 342 12.11 6.73 -4.22
N ALA A 343 13.44 6.58 -4.12
CA ALA A 343 14.08 5.30 -3.86
C ALA A 343 13.63 4.63 -2.56
N GLY A 344 13.47 5.40 -1.49
CA GLY A 344 12.97 4.86 -0.21
C GLY A 344 11.54 4.35 -0.32
N VAL A 345 10.66 5.12 -0.97
CA VAL A 345 9.25 4.79 -1.15
C VAL A 345 9.07 3.59 -2.08
N MET A 346 9.85 3.55 -3.17
CA MET A 346 9.89 2.43 -4.11
C MET A 346 10.32 1.12 -3.44
N GLN A 347 11.33 1.19 -2.55
CA GLN A 347 11.79 0.04 -1.78
C GLN A 347 10.72 -0.41 -0.76
N ARG A 348 10.00 0.50 -0.10
CA ARG A 348 8.87 0.15 0.78
C ARG A 348 7.74 -0.56 0.04
N LEU A 349 7.38 -0.09 -1.16
CA LEU A 349 6.39 -0.75 -2.01
C LEU A 349 6.86 -2.13 -2.46
N SER A 350 8.11 -2.24 -2.90
CA SER A 350 8.69 -3.52 -3.31
C SER A 350 8.74 -4.52 -2.15
N ASP A 351 9.14 -4.11 -0.95
CA ASP A 351 9.14 -4.97 0.24
C ASP A 351 7.70 -5.41 0.58
N PHE A 352 6.70 -4.51 0.43
CA PHE A 352 5.29 -4.87 0.60
C PHE A 352 4.85 -5.94 -0.42
N ILE A 353 5.14 -5.76 -1.70
CA ILE A 353 4.78 -6.71 -2.76
C ILE A 353 5.41 -8.08 -2.48
N ILE A 354 6.70 -8.11 -2.16
CA ILE A 354 7.43 -9.36 -1.91
C ILE A 354 6.85 -10.09 -0.69
N CYS A 355 6.65 -9.39 0.42
CA CYS A 355 6.07 -10.01 1.62
C CYS A 355 4.62 -10.45 1.41
N ALA A 356 3.82 -9.68 0.67
CA ALA A 356 2.45 -10.07 0.32
C ALA A 356 2.45 -11.34 -0.54
N ASP A 357 3.37 -11.46 -1.50
CA ASP A 357 3.51 -12.66 -2.34
C ASP A 357 4.08 -13.86 -1.56
N GLU A 358 4.98 -13.64 -0.60
CA GLU A 358 5.44 -14.68 0.33
C GLU A 358 4.29 -15.16 1.25
N ALA A 359 3.50 -14.23 1.80
CA ALA A 359 2.37 -14.54 2.67
C ALA A 359 1.25 -15.28 1.91
N ALA A 360 0.94 -14.84 0.69
CA ALA A 360 -0.04 -15.49 -0.19
C ALA A 360 0.41 -16.90 -0.59
N ARG A 361 1.69 -17.10 -0.95
CA ARG A 361 2.23 -18.43 -1.26
C ARG A 361 2.18 -19.38 -0.08
N ARG A 362 2.51 -18.91 1.13
CA ARG A 362 2.34 -19.69 2.36
C ARG A 362 0.87 -20.08 2.57
N GLY A 363 -0.06 -19.15 2.36
CA GLY A 363 -1.50 -19.42 2.43
C GLY A 363 -1.99 -20.46 1.42
N LEU A 364 -1.45 -20.45 0.20
CA LEU A 364 -1.75 -21.45 -0.84
C LEU A 364 -1.21 -22.85 -0.49
N GLY A 365 0.02 -22.94 0.04
CA GLY A 365 0.58 -24.20 0.52
C GLY A 365 -0.22 -24.79 1.67
N GLU A 366 -0.65 -23.94 2.61
CA GLU A 366 -1.52 -24.31 3.75
C GLU A 366 -2.91 -24.80 3.29
N GLN A 367 -3.52 -24.18 2.28
CA GLN A 367 -4.82 -24.61 1.75
C GLN A 367 -4.76 -25.92 0.95
N ASN A 368 -3.67 -26.16 0.20
CA ASN A 368 -3.54 -27.35 -0.63
C ASN A 368 -3.03 -28.60 0.14
N GLY A 369 -2.84 -28.51 1.47
CA GLY A 369 -2.30 -29.60 2.28
C GLY A 369 -0.83 -29.95 1.95
N ALA A 370 -0.12 -29.08 1.22
CA ALA A 370 1.26 -29.27 0.84
C ALA A 370 2.18 -28.53 1.82
N PHE A 371 2.68 -29.24 2.83
CA PHE A 371 3.80 -28.76 3.62
C PHE A 371 5.09 -28.98 2.82
N GLU A 372 5.72 -27.89 2.41
CA GLU A 372 7.13 -27.90 2.02
C GLU A 372 7.98 -27.81 3.29
N TYR A 373 8.91 -28.76 3.43
CA TYR A 373 9.87 -28.90 4.53
C TYR A 373 10.67 -27.60 4.74
N ASP A 374 10.50 -26.93 5.88
CA ASP A 374 11.48 -25.92 6.33
C ASP A 374 12.52 -26.62 7.23
N ALA A 375 13.70 -26.87 6.66
CA ALA A 375 14.74 -27.77 7.19
C ALA A 375 15.52 -27.23 8.42
N CYS A 376 14.98 -26.28 9.18
CA CYS A 376 15.72 -25.57 10.24
C CYS A 376 15.36 -25.96 11.68
N SER A 377 14.54 -26.98 11.91
CA SER A 377 14.27 -27.49 13.27
C SER A 377 14.12 -29.03 13.26
N PRO A 378 15.18 -29.79 13.58
CA PRO A 378 15.18 -31.26 13.47
C PRO A 378 14.31 -32.02 14.47
N ASP A 379 13.74 -31.35 15.48
CA ASP A 379 13.17 -32.02 16.67
C ASP A 379 11.62 -31.98 16.76
N LEU A 380 10.91 -31.44 15.76
CA LEU A 380 9.44 -31.39 15.76
C LEU A 380 8.86 -32.44 14.80
N SER A 381 8.18 -33.43 15.36
CA SER A 381 7.36 -34.42 14.65
C SER A 381 6.39 -33.74 13.66
N PRO A 382 6.13 -34.35 12.48
CA PRO A 382 5.44 -33.67 11.37
C PRO A 382 4.01 -33.25 11.74
N SER A 383 3.70 -31.96 11.56
CA SER A 383 2.33 -31.43 11.53
C SER A 383 1.74 -31.62 10.13
N ALA A 384 0.55 -32.21 10.04
CA ALA A 384 -0.15 -32.38 8.76
C ALA A 384 -1.58 -31.82 8.84
N ILE A 385 -1.90 -30.87 7.98
CA ILE A 385 -3.27 -30.45 7.70
C ILE A 385 -3.68 -31.18 6.44
N ILE A 386 -4.68 -32.06 6.53
CA ILE A 386 -5.17 -32.85 5.40
C ILE A 386 -6.56 -32.36 5.04
N GLN A 387 -6.72 -31.79 3.84
CA GLN A 387 -8.04 -31.55 3.28
C GLN A 387 -8.46 -32.81 2.51
N VAL A 388 -9.53 -33.46 2.96
CA VAL A 388 -10.13 -34.58 2.26
C VAL A 388 -11.37 -34.07 1.54
N LYS A 389 -11.34 -34.03 0.21
CA LYS A 389 -12.53 -33.76 -0.60
C LYS A 389 -13.31 -35.06 -0.76
N GLY A 390 -14.44 -35.18 -0.06
CA GLY A 390 -15.36 -36.32 -0.16
C GLY A 390 -16.41 -36.33 0.94
N GLU A 391 -17.48 -37.09 0.75
CA GLU A 391 -18.50 -37.35 1.78
C GLU A 391 -17.90 -38.18 2.94
N GLN A 392 -17.21 -37.52 3.86
CA GLN A 392 -17.04 -38.05 5.21
C GLN A 392 -18.13 -37.48 6.12
N ALA A 393 -18.57 -38.27 7.10
CA ALA A 393 -19.60 -37.90 8.07
C ALA A 393 -19.13 -36.80 9.06
N ASP A 394 -17.82 -36.59 9.18
CA ASP A 394 -17.21 -35.70 10.16
C ASP A 394 -16.80 -34.36 9.53
N PHE A 395 -17.22 -33.23 10.12
CA PHE A 395 -16.77 -31.91 9.71
C PHE A 395 -15.30 -31.68 10.04
N TYR A 396 -14.87 -32.00 11.27
CA TYR A 396 -13.48 -31.85 11.72
C TYR A 396 -13.02 -33.07 12.52
N ARG A 397 -11.78 -33.51 12.30
CA ARG A 397 -11.11 -34.53 13.11
C ARG A 397 -9.70 -34.08 13.48
N PHE A 398 -9.43 -34.01 14.79
CA PHE A 398 -8.14 -33.68 15.37
C PHE A 398 -7.54 -34.93 16.01
N GLU A 399 -6.30 -35.26 15.65
CA GLU A 399 -5.53 -36.40 16.15
C GLU A 399 -4.20 -35.89 16.73
N ASN A 400 -4.07 -35.91 18.06
CA ASN A 400 -2.91 -35.43 18.81
C ASN A 400 -2.46 -34.02 18.43
N VAL A 401 -3.41 -33.11 18.21
CA VAL A 401 -3.13 -31.77 17.72
C VAL A 401 -2.68 -30.84 18.83
N SER A 402 -1.54 -30.17 18.63
CA SER A 402 -1.11 -29.08 19.49
C SER A 402 -1.09 -27.78 18.72
N TYR A 403 -1.56 -26.70 19.32
CA TYR A 403 -1.50 -25.35 18.74
C TYR A 403 -1.13 -24.29 19.76
N GLY A 404 -0.44 -23.26 19.29
CA GLY A 404 0.09 -22.15 20.07
C GLY A 404 -0.08 -20.81 19.36
N VAL A 405 0.46 -19.75 19.96
CA VAL A 405 0.42 -18.42 19.36
C VAL A 405 1.38 -18.38 18.15
N PRO A 406 0.96 -17.93 16.95
CA PRO A 406 1.81 -17.94 15.75
C PRO A 406 3.17 -17.25 15.93
N ASN A 407 3.20 -16.13 16.66
CA ASN A 407 4.42 -15.35 16.89
C ASN A 407 5.31 -15.90 18.00
N ASN A 408 4.83 -16.90 18.74
CA ASN A 408 5.59 -17.54 19.79
C ASN A 408 5.27 -19.05 19.83
N PRO A 409 5.91 -19.84 18.94
CA PRO A 409 5.68 -21.27 18.84
C PRO A 409 5.99 -22.05 20.13
N SER A 410 6.82 -21.49 21.02
CA SER A 410 7.13 -22.11 22.32
C SER A 410 5.97 -22.07 23.31
N ARG A 411 4.98 -21.19 23.08
CA ARG A 411 3.78 -21.07 23.91
C ARG A 411 2.64 -21.89 23.33
N ILE A 412 2.57 -23.16 23.75
CA ILE A 412 1.45 -24.06 23.45
C ILE A 412 0.23 -23.62 24.28
N LEU A 413 -0.92 -23.48 23.62
CA LEU A 413 -2.20 -23.15 24.28
C LEU A 413 -2.99 -24.41 24.63
N VAL A 414 -3.02 -25.37 23.70
CA VAL A 414 -3.62 -26.70 23.89
C VAL A 414 -2.69 -27.72 23.25
N GLY A 415 -2.41 -28.81 23.98
CA GLY A 415 -1.57 -29.90 23.53
C GLY A 415 -2.34 -31.21 23.35
N ASN A 416 -1.92 -32.02 22.37
CA ASN A 416 -2.42 -33.38 22.14
C ASN A 416 -3.95 -33.51 22.06
N LEU A 417 -4.62 -32.53 21.45
CA LEU A 417 -6.06 -32.50 21.27
C LEU A 417 -6.52 -33.63 20.34
N ASN A 418 -7.40 -34.47 20.87
CA ASN A 418 -8.17 -35.47 20.13
C ASN A 418 -9.65 -35.11 20.22
N LEU A 419 -10.24 -34.72 19.08
CA LEU A 419 -11.63 -34.25 19.01
C LEU A 419 -12.19 -34.53 17.63
N THR A 420 -13.43 -35.01 17.56
CA THR A 420 -14.19 -35.15 16.32
C THR A 420 -15.46 -34.32 16.40
N ILE A 421 -15.75 -33.55 15.36
CA ILE A 421 -16.96 -32.74 15.21
C ILE A 421 -17.68 -33.26 13.98
N SER A 422 -18.84 -33.86 14.16
CA SER A 422 -19.65 -34.45 13.09
C SER A 422 -20.87 -33.58 12.76
N ASN A 423 -21.55 -33.86 11.64
CA ASN A 423 -22.81 -33.18 11.32
C ASN A 423 -23.83 -33.34 12.46
N GLY A 424 -24.49 -32.23 12.83
CA GLY A 424 -25.45 -32.14 13.93
C GLY A 424 -24.82 -31.85 15.29
N THR A 425 -23.49 -31.85 15.41
CA THR A 425 -22.80 -31.61 16.68
C THR A 425 -23.00 -30.17 17.16
N ARG A 426 -23.38 -30.02 18.43
CA ARG A 426 -23.44 -28.73 19.13
C ARG A 426 -22.42 -28.74 20.26
N LEU A 427 -21.29 -28.07 20.05
CA LEU A 427 -20.15 -28.08 20.98
C LEU A 427 -20.00 -26.72 21.68
N LEU A 428 -20.02 -26.73 23.02
CA LEU A 428 -19.69 -25.57 23.84
C LEU A 428 -18.22 -25.62 24.23
N VAL A 429 -17.49 -24.52 24.01
CA VAL A 429 -16.09 -24.37 24.43
C VAL A 429 -16.03 -23.44 25.63
N THR A 430 -15.57 -23.96 26.76
CA THR A 430 -15.49 -23.24 28.04
C THR A 430 -14.06 -23.23 28.59
N GLY A 431 -13.79 -22.36 29.56
CA GLY A 431 -12.50 -22.29 30.24
C GLY A 431 -12.13 -20.87 30.67
N PRO A 432 -11.07 -20.71 31.48
CA PRO A 432 -10.63 -19.41 32.00
C PRO A 432 -10.32 -18.38 30.90
N SER A 433 -10.29 -17.09 31.24
CA SER A 433 -9.88 -16.06 30.30
C SER A 433 -8.43 -16.27 29.86
N GLY A 434 -8.16 -16.13 28.55
CA GLY A 434 -6.81 -16.32 28.00
C GLY A 434 -6.32 -17.76 27.84
N CYS A 435 -7.16 -18.78 28.11
CA CYS A 435 -6.76 -20.20 27.95
C CYS A 435 -6.67 -20.69 26.49
N GLY A 436 -7.07 -19.86 25.51
CA GLY A 436 -7.00 -20.21 24.09
C GLY A 436 -8.34 -20.48 23.38
N LYS A 437 -9.50 -20.22 24.01
CA LYS A 437 -10.84 -20.46 23.39
C LYS A 437 -11.01 -19.81 22.01
N SER A 438 -10.79 -18.50 21.90
CA SER A 438 -10.84 -17.80 20.60
C SER A 438 -9.72 -18.25 19.65
N SER A 439 -8.61 -18.76 20.20
CA SER A 439 -7.54 -19.34 19.37
C SER A 439 -7.96 -20.70 18.80
N PHE A 440 -8.74 -21.48 19.53
CA PHE A 440 -9.37 -22.70 19.01
C PHE A 440 -10.29 -22.38 17.83
N ILE A 441 -11.13 -21.35 17.94
CA ILE A 441 -11.95 -20.89 16.81
C ILE A 441 -11.08 -20.47 15.61
N ARG A 442 -9.92 -19.83 15.83
CA ARG A 442 -8.96 -19.49 14.75
C ARG A 442 -8.35 -20.73 14.08
N VAL A 443 -8.14 -21.82 14.82
CA VAL A 443 -7.70 -23.10 14.25
C VAL A 443 -8.83 -23.77 13.47
N LEU A 444 -10.06 -23.81 14.01
CA LEU A 444 -11.23 -24.35 13.31
C LEU A 444 -11.52 -23.61 11.99
N SER A 445 -11.33 -22.29 11.98
CA SER A 445 -11.48 -21.43 10.80
C SER A 445 -10.29 -21.42 9.86
N ARG A 446 -9.25 -22.22 10.14
CA ARG A 446 -8.00 -22.31 9.35
C ARG A 446 -7.25 -20.98 9.21
N ILE A 447 -7.47 -20.05 10.15
CA ILE A 447 -6.71 -18.80 10.26
C ILE A 447 -5.36 -19.07 10.94
N TRP A 448 -5.33 -19.97 11.91
CA TRP A 448 -4.11 -20.45 12.59
C TRP A 448 -3.77 -21.87 12.17
N ASN A 449 -2.47 -22.12 11.95
CA ASN A 449 -1.96 -23.47 11.72
C ASN A 449 -1.79 -24.24 13.02
N VAL A 450 -1.79 -25.57 12.91
CA VAL A 450 -1.42 -26.48 14.01
C VAL A 450 0.09 -26.63 14.08
N ASN A 451 0.65 -26.76 15.28
CA ASN A 451 2.10 -26.92 15.50
C ASN A 451 2.54 -28.39 15.39
N THR A 452 1.73 -29.32 15.90
CA THR A 452 1.98 -30.77 15.84
C THR A 452 0.66 -31.52 15.68
N GLY A 453 0.74 -32.79 15.27
CA GLY A 453 -0.43 -33.65 15.09
C GLY A 453 -1.10 -33.53 13.73
N ARG A 454 -2.28 -34.12 13.60
CA ARG A 454 -3.03 -34.17 12.34
C ARG A 454 -4.42 -33.55 12.50
N ALA A 455 -4.71 -32.55 11.68
CA ALA A 455 -6.03 -31.94 11.58
C ALA A 455 -6.63 -32.23 10.20
N THR A 456 -7.78 -32.90 10.20
CA THR A 456 -8.56 -33.24 9.00
C THR A 456 -9.80 -32.37 8.97
N PHE A 457 -10.00 -31.66 7.85
CA PHE A 457 -11.16 -30.81 7.64
C PHE A 457 -12.00 -31.36 6.48
N GLY A 458 -13.19 -31.90 6.79
CA GLY A 458 -14.12 -32.53 5.85
C GLY A 458 -15.21 -31.59 5.31
N VAL A 459 -15.43 -30.43 5.94
CA VAL A 459 -16.37 -29.41 5.44
C VAL A 459 -15.65 -28.33 4.62
N ASP A 460 -16.28 -27.89 3.52
CA ASP A 460 -15.80 -26.77 2.71
C ASP A 460 -15.98 -25.44 3.45
N LEU A 461 -14.98 -24.56 3.37
CA LEU A 461 -15.00 -23.27 4.06
C LEU A 461 -16.20 -22.38 3.67
N GLU A 462 -16.72 -22.52 2.45
CA GLU A 462 -17.90 -21.77 1.99
C GLU A 462 -19.19 -22.14 2.72
N LYS A 463 -19.22 -23.33 3.33
CA LYS A 463 -20.34 -23.83 4.14
C LYS A 463 -20.16 -23.59 5.64
N VAL A 464 -19.07 -22.94 6.03
CA VAL A 464 -18.76 -22.58 7.40
C VAL A 464 -18.89 -21.06 7.56
N MET A 465 -19.61 -20.61 8.57
CA MET A 465 -19.68 -19.18 8.92
C MET A 465 -19.07 -18.93 10.29
N ILE A 466 -18.32 -17.84 10.41
CA ILE A 466 -17.67 -17.44 11.66
C ILE A 466 -18.25 -16.12 12.13
N VAL A 467 -18.67 -16.08 13.38
CA VAL A 467 -19.08 -14.85 14.07
C VAL A 467 -18.01 -14.51 15.11
N PRO A 468 -17.21 -13.45 14.89
CA PRO A 468 -16.14 -13.07 15.82
C PRO A 468 -16.68 -12.41 17.09
N GLN A 469 -15.89 -12.45 18.17
CA GLN A 469 -16.20 -11.79 19.46
C GLN A 469 -16.55 -10.30 19.29
N ARG A 470 -15.74 -9.58 18.52
CA ARG A 470 -16.04 -8.21 18.09
C ARG A 470 -16.68 -8.27 16.71
N ALA A 471 -17.98 -7.98 16.65
CA ALA A 471 -18.71 -7.83 15.41
C ALA A 471 -17.96 -6.91 14.44
N TYR A 472 -17.84 -7.33 13.18
CA TYR A 472 -17.28 -6.49 12.12
C TYR A 472 -18.41 -5.98 11.23
N MET A 473 -18.51 -4.67 11.07
CA MET A 473 -19.44 -4.02 10.15
C MET A 473 -18.65 -3.34 9.04
N PRO A 474 -18.74 -3.85 7.79
CA PRO A 474 -18.15 -3.17 6.64
C PRO A 474 -18.63 -1.72 6.52
N THR A 475 -17.73 -0.83 6.16
CA THR A 475 -17.98 0.61 5.96
C THR A 475 -18.14 0.94 4.48
N GLY A 476 -18.74 2.10 4.17
CA GLY A 476 -18.82 2.63 2.80
C GLY A 476 -20.23 2.71 2.21
N ALA A 477 -21.09 3.57 2.76
CA ALA A 477 -22.45 3.82 2.26
C ALA A 477 -23.27 2.53 2.01
N LEU A 478 -23.08 1.52 2.87
CA LEU A 478 -23.77 0.23 2.75
C LEU A 478 -25.14 0.29 3.41
N THR A 479 -26.07 -0.49 2.89
CA THR A 479 -27.42 -0.62 3.45
C THR A 479 -27.45 -1.63 4.61
N LEU A 480 -28.50 -1.59 5.45
CA LEU A 480 -28.68 -2.59 6.49
C LEU A 480 -28.87 -4.00 5.90
N ARG A 481 -29.51 -4.12 4.72
CA ARG A 481 -29.56 -5.40 3.97
C ARG A 481 -28.17 -5.90 3.65
N GLN A 482 -27.28 -5.04 3.15
CA GLN A 482 -25.90 -5.42 2.84
C GLN A 482 -25.09 -5.83 4.07
N GLN A 483 -25.40 -5.28 5.26
CA GLN A 483 -24.80 -5.76 6.50
C GLN A 483 -25.22 -7.20 6.84
N PHE A 484 -26.45 -7.59 6.50
CA PHE A 484 -26.97 -8.93 6.74
C PHE A 484 -26.51 -9.97 5.70
N THR A 485 -26.25 -9.55 4.46
CA THR A 485 -25.79 -10.42 3.36
C THR A 485 -24.27 -10.55 3.28
N PHE A 486 -23.53 -9.72 4.03
CA PHE A 486 -22.10 -9.88 4.22
C PHE A 486 -21.77 -11.29 4.76
N PRO A 487 -20.79 -12.02 4.18
CA PRO A 487 -19.71 -11.53 3.29
C PRO A 487 -19.98 -11.64 1.78
N LYS A 488 -21.16 -12.08 1.35
CA LYS A 488 -21.47 -12.20 -0.09
C LYS A 488 -22.02 -10.87 -0.63
N HIS A 489 -21.48 -10.41 -1.76
CA HIS A 489 -22.20 -9.45 -2.60
C HIS A 489 -23.24 -10.24 -3.39
N LEU A 490 -24.49 -10.23 -2.94
CA LEU A 490 -25.58 -10.79 -3.74
C LEU A 490 -25.90 -9.76 -4.83
N GLU A 491 -25.54 -10.07 -6.08
CA GLU A 491 -25.76 -9.16 -7.22
C GLU A 491 -27.26 -8.89 -7.46
N ASP A 492 -28.14 -9.79 -6.99
CA ASP A 492 -29.58 -9.60 -6.88
C ASP A 492 -30.00 -9.48 -5.40
N ASP A 493 -30.03 -8.26 -4.87
CA ASP A 493 -30.55 -7.92 -3.52
C ASP A 493 -32.02 -8.35 -3.29
N ASN A 494 -32.72 -8.77 -4.36
CA ASN A 494 -34.10 -9.23 -4.36
C ASN A 494 -34.29 -10.73 -4.09
N ASP A 495 -33.22 -11.54 -4.09
CA ASP A 495 -33.36 -13.01 -4.01
C ASP A 495 -33.56 -13.53 -2.58
N ILE A 496 -33.15 -12.75 -1.56
CA ILE A 496 -33.55 -13.00 -0.18
C ILE A 496 -34.93 -12.41 0.01
N GLY A 497 -35.95 -13.28 0.09
CA GLY A 497 -37.34 -12.88 0.34
C GLY A 497 -37.43 -11.90 1.51
N ARG A 498 -38.01 -10.71 1.27
CA ARG A 498 -38.20 -9.67 2.29
C ARG A 498 -38.81 -10.22 3.58
N ASP A 499 -39.72 -11.18 3.45
CA ASP A 499 -40.37 -11.88 4.55
C ASP A 499 -39.38 -12.56 5.52
N ILE A 500 -38.25 -13.08 5.01
CA ILE A 500 -37.22 -13.71 5.85
C ILE A 500 -36.52 -12.67 6.70
N ILE A 501 -36.15 -11.52 6.09
CA ILE A 501 -35.47 -10.44 6.79
C ILE A 501 -36.43 -9.75 7.78
N ASP A 502 -37.70 -9.55 7.41
CA ASP A 502 -38.71 -8.99 8.32
C ASP A 502 -38.96 -9.91 9.52
N ASN A 503 -39.05 -11.22 9.29
CA ASN A 503 -39.12 -12.21 10.38
C ASN A 503 -37.87 -12.16 11.28
N LEU A 504 -36.68 -12.06 10.67
CA LEU A 504 -35.41 -11.94 11.39
C LEU A 504 -35.37 -10.68 12.26
N ILE A 505 -35.77 -9.54 11.72
CA ILE A 505 -35.83 -8.25 12.43
C ILE A 505 -36.74 -8.36 13.64
N GLN A 506 -37.91 -8.98 13.49
CA GLN A 506 -38.84 -9.18 14.60
C GLN A 506 -38.26 -10.13 15.67
N ARG A 507 -37.71 -11.28 15.26
CA ARG A 507 -37.16 -12.28 16.20
C ARG A 507 -35.91 -11.81 16.94
N LEU A 508 -35.10 -10.95 16.31
CA LEU A 508 -33.88 -10.39 16.90
C LEU A 508 -34.10 -9.01 17.55
N ASP A 509 -35.34 -8.49 17.56
CA ASP A 509 -35.65 -7.18 18.14
C ASP A 509 -34.80 -6.04 17.54
N LEU A 510 -34.76 -5.96 16.21
CA LEU A 510 -33.94 -4.99 15.45
C LEU A 510 -34.77 -3.84 14.85
N GLU A 511 -36.03 -3.66 15.28
CA GLU A 511 -36.91 -2.60 14.76
C GLU A 511 -36.34 -1.19 14.96
N SER A 512 -35.67 -0.95 16.09
CA SER A 512 -35.00 0.33 16.37
C SER A 512 -33.88 0.60 15.37
N VAL A 513 -33.09 -0.43 15.05
CA VAL A 513 -31.96 -0.36 14.10
C VAL A 513 -32.47 -0.02 12.71
N VAL A 514 -33.53 -0.70 12.25
CA VAL A 514 -34.15 -0.44 10.94
C VAL A 514 -34.65 1.00 10.84
N LYS A 515 -35.32 1.51 11.87
CA LYS A 515 -35.79 2.91 11.92
C LYS A 515 -34.63 3.90 11.83
N GLN A 516 -33.53 3.65 12.54
CA GLN A 516 -32.36 4.51 12.51
C GLN A 516 -31.61 4.47 11.17
N CYS A 517 -31.70 3.36 10.42
CA CYS A 517 -31.16 3.24 9.08
C CYS A 517 -32.11 3.80 7.99
N ASN A 518 -33.28 4.33 8.35
CA ASN A 518 -34.34 4.74 7.43
C ASN A 518 -34.85 3.61 6.52
N GLY A 519 -34.81 2.36 7.00
CA GLY A 519 -35.19 1.16 6.25
C GLY A 519 -34.02 0.22 6.00
N LEU A 520 -34.28 -0.81 5.19
CA LEU A 520 -33.29 -1.85 4.89
C LEU A 520 -32.35 -1.50 3.74
N ASP A 521 -32.86 -0.73 2.78
CA ASP A 521 -32.25 -0.54 1.46
C ASP A 521 -31.68 0.88 1.29
N THR A 522 -31.71 1.69 2.35
CA THR A 522 -31.14 3.04 2.34
C THR A 522 -29.66 2.99 2.73
N PRO A 523 -28.75 3.48 1.87
CA PRO A 523 -27.35 3.68 2.21
C PRO A 523 -27.20 4.58 3.43
N VAL A 524 -26.31 4.20 4.36
CA VAL A 524 -26.02 5.02 5.56
C VAL A 524 -24.57 5.50 5.55
N ASP A 525 -24.37 6.76 5.95
CA ASP A 525 -23.06 7.44 5.97
C ASP A 525 -22.42 7.51 7.36
N PHE A 526 -23.05 6.93 8.39
CA PHE A 526 -22.50 6.90 9.75
C PHE A 526 -21.66 5.63 9.99
N GLU A 527 -20.76 5.69 10.97
CA GLU A 527 -19.99 4.53 11.43
C GLU A 527 -20.85 3.63 12.35
N TRP A 528 -21.04 2.37 11.96
CA TRP A 528 -21.90 1.42 12.67
C TRP A 528 -21.52 1.22 14.14
N HIS A 529 -20.22 1.25 14.44
CA HIS A 529 -19.67 1.06 15.78
C HIS A 529 -19.89 2.26 16.70
N GLU A 530 -20.11 3.45 16.17
CA GLU A 530 -20.41 4.66 16.94
C GLU A 530 -21.91 4.84 17.16
N ARG A 531 -22.73 4.30 16.24
CA ARG A 531 -24.18 4.48 16.26
C ARG A 531 -24.92 3.43 17.08
N PHE A 532 -24.48 2.18 17.04
CA PHE A 532 -25.21 1.05 17.62
C PHE A 532 -24.47 0.41 18.78
N THR A 533 -25.25 -0.13 19.71
CA THR A 533 -24.72 -0.84 20.88
C THR A 533 -24.01 -2.15 20.47
N PRO A 534 -23.04 -2.64 21.26
CA PRO A 534 -22.40 -3.94 21.00
C PRO A 534 -23.41 -5.10 20.89
N GLY A 535 -24.50 -5.06 21.67
CA GLY A 535 -25.58 -6.03 21.59
C GLY A 535 -26.33 -5.98 20.26
N GLU A 536 -26.70 -4.79 19.77
CA GLU A 536 -27.30 -4.62 18.43
C GLU A 536 -26.38 -5.14 17.33
N LEU A 537 -25.09 -4.82 17.38
CA LEU A 537 -24.11 -5.27 16.40
C LEU A 537 -23.90 -6.80 16.42
N GLN A 538 -23.94 -7.42 17.60
CA GLN A 538 -23.92 -8.87 17.74
C GLN A 538 -25.18 -9.51 17.13
N ARG A 539 -26.36 -8.92 17.36
CA ARG A 539 -27.63 -9.37 16.78
C ARG A 539 -27.62 -9.29 15.26
N ILE A 540 -27.14 -8.19 14.68
CA ILE A 540 -26.96 -8.06 13.23
C ILE A 540 -26.00 -9.12 12.69
N SER A 541 -24.85 -9.30 13.34
CA SER A 541 -23.84 -10.30 12.95
C SER A 541 -24.37 -11.73 13.02
N PHE A 542 -25.19 -12.03 14.03
CA PHE A 542 -25.86 -13.32 14.16
C PHE A 542 -26.92 -13.50 13.07
N GLY A 543 -27.62 -12.44 12.69
CA GLY A 543 -28.57 -12.45 11.58
C GLY A 543 -27.96 -12.95 10.26
N ARG A 544 -26.66 -12.70 10.03
CA ARG A 544 -25.92 -13.26 8.90
C ARG A 544 -25.95 -14.78 8.89
N VAL A 545 -25.77 -15.42 10.05
CA VAL A 545 -25.79 -16.89 10.19
C VAL A 545 -27.16 -17.45 9.78
N ILE A 546 -28.23 -16.76 10.18
CA ILE A 546 -29.61 -17.17 9.87
C ILE A 546 -29.92 -17.02 8.38
N ILE A 547 -29.44 -15.95 7.75
CA ILE A 547 -29.66 -15.69 6.32
C ILE A 547 -28.88 -16.66 5.45
N HIS A 548 -27.62 -16.92 5.80
CA HIS A 548 -26.75 -17.77 4.99
C HIS A 548 -26.91 -19.27 5.25
N GLN A 549 -27.51 -19.67 6.38
CA GLN A 549 -27.76 -21.07 6.76
C GLN A 549 -26.55 -22.00 6.50
N PRO A 550 -25.39 -21.73 7.12
CA PRO A 550 -24.20 -22.56 6.96
C PRO A 550 -24.43 -23.98 7.52
N GLU A 551 -23.68 -24.97 7.05
CA GLU A 551 -23.68 -26.32 7.65
C GLU A 551 -23.07 -26.28 9.06
N LEU A 552 -22.08 -25.40 9.27
CA LEU A 552 -21.41 -25.21 10.56
C LEU A 552 -21.21 -23.71 10.89
N ALA A 553 -21.70 -23.29 12.05
CA ALA A 553 -21.44 -21.96 12.60
C ALA A 553 -20.39 -21.98 13.72
N LEU A 554 -19.38 -21.13 13.64
CA LEU A 554 -18.35 -20.93 14.66
C LEU A 554 -18.62 -19.60 15.36
N LEU A 555 -19.06 -19.65 16.63
CA LEU A 555 -19.54 -18.49 17.38
C LEU A 555 -18.56 -18.16 18.52
N ASP A 556 -17.71 -17.15 18.33
CA ASP A 556 -16.77 -16.72 19.38
C ASP A 556 -17.47 -15.67 20.26
N GLU A 557 -18.01 -16.07 21.42
CA GLU A 557 -18.65 -15.15 22.38
C GLU A 557 -19.78 -14.28 21.78
N ALA A 558 -20.50 -14.83 20.79
CA ALA A 558 -21.46 -14.10 19.97
C ALA A 558 -22.71 -13.58 20.72
N THR A 559 -22.98 -14.06 21.94
CA THR A 559 -24.14 -13.66 22.77
C THR A 559 -23.76 -12.93 24.06
N ASN A 560 -22.48 -12.59 24.26
CA ASN A 560 -22.00 -12.01 25.53
C ASN A 560 -22.65 -10.67 25.89
N ASN A 561 -23.06 -9.85 24.91
CA ASN A 561 -23.71 -8.56 25.13
C ASN A 561 -25.24 -8.62 24.90
N VAL A 562 -25.82 -9.82 24.90
CA VAL A 562 -27.24 -10.06 24.65
C VAL A 562 -27.90 -10.61 25.93
N SER A 563 -29.19 -10.30 26.12
CA SER A 563 -29.99 -10.82 27.24
C SER A 563 -30.20 -12.33 27.14
N GLU A 564 -30.42 -13.01 28.26
CA GLU A 564 -30.64 -14.47 28.30
C GLU A 564 -31.88 -14.90 27.48
N SER A 565 -32.95 -14.11 27.49
CA SER A 565 -34.17 -14.40 26.71
C SER A 565 -33.93 -14.36 25.21
N LEU A 566 -33.09 -13.44 24.75
CA LEU A 566 -32.77 -13.33 23.34
C LEU A 566 -31.68 -14.33 22.93
N GLU A 567 -30.72 -14.62 23.81
CA GLU A 567 -29.77 -15.73 23.65
C GLU A 567 -30.52 -17.05 23.42
N ALA A 568 -31.53 -17.35 24.23
CA ALA A 568 -32.39 -18.52 24.05
C ALA A 568 -33.08 -18.52 22.67
N THR A 569 -33.58 -17.36 22.24
CA THR A 569 -34.23 -17.19 20.93
C THR A 569 -33.24 -17.45 19.79
N MET A 570 -32.03 -16.91 19.89
CA MET A 570 -30.96 -17.08 18.90
C MET A 570 -30.53 -18.55 18.78
N TYR A 571 -30.24 -19.24 19.87
CA TYR A 571 -29.88 -20.67 19.81
C TYR A 571 -31.03 -21.55 19.32
N LYS A 572 -32.27 -21.23 19.70
CA LYS A 572 -33.45 -21.91 19.16
C LYS A 572 -33.55 -21.75 17.65
N MET A 573 -33.26 -20.57 17.10
CA MET A 573 -33.21 -20.37 15.63
C MET A 573 -32.20 -21.28 14.94
N LEU A 574 -31.01 -21.46 15.51
CA LEU A 574 -30.02 -22.40 14.96
C LEU A 574 -30.51 -23.84 14.99
N GLN A 575 -31.15 -24.25 16.09
CA GLN A 575 -31.70 -25.58 16.25
C GLN A 575 -32.87 -25.84 15.29
N ASP A 576 -33.78 -24.87 15.12
CA ASP A 576 -34.92 -24.93 14.19
C ASP A 576 -34.42 -25.12 12.74
N LEU A 577 -33.35 -24.41 12.38
CA LEU A 577 -32.70 -24.50 11.07
C LEU A 577 -31.72 -25.68 10.93
N LYS A 578 -31.57 -26.50 11.98
CA LYS A 578 -30.66 -27.65 12.03
C LYS A 578 -29.20 -27.31 11.70
N ILE A 579 -28.78 -26.09 12.03
CA ILE A 579 -27.39 -25.65 11.87
C ILE A 579 -26.55 -26.29 12.97
N SER A 580 -25.42 -26.89 12.61
CA SER A 580 -24.43 -27.35 13.59
C SER A 580 -23.61 -26.16 14.08
N TYR A 581 -23.18 -26.15 15.34
CA TYR A 581 -22.40 -25.01 15.83
C TYR A 581 -21.38 -25.37 16.91
N VAL A 582 -20.28 -24.63 16.89
CA VAL A 582 -19.31 -24.56 17.98
C VAL A 582 -19.39 -23.16 18.56
N SER A 583 -19.78 -23.03 19.81
CA SER A 583 -19.83 -21.73 20.49
C SER A 583 -18.81 -21.64 21.62
N VAL A 584 -18.23 -20.45 21.79
CA VAL A 584 -17.39 -20.10 22.94
C VAL A 584 -18.25 -19.27 23.88
N GLY A 585 -18.27 -19.65 25.16
CA GLY A 585 -19.02 -18.89 26.14
C GLY A 585 -18.64 -19.21 27.58
N HIS A 586 -19.08 -18.33 28.47
CA HIS A 586 -18.83 -18.40 29.90
C HIS A 586 -20.10 -18.63 30.73
N ARG A 587 -21.28 -18.41 30.13
CA ARG A 587 -22.57 -18.55 30.80
C ARG A 587 -22.97 -20.02 30.87
N THR A 588 -23.46 -20.44 32.03
CA THR A 588 -23.95 -21.80 32.26
C THR A 588 -25.24 -22.09 31.50
N THR A 589 -26.03 -21.05 31.19
CA THR A 589 -27.25 -21.12 30.35
C THR A 589 -27.00 -21.76 29.00
N LEU A 590 -25.79 -21.60 28.45
CA LEU A 590 -25.42 -22.17 27.15
C LEU A 590 -25.42 -23.71 27.15
N LEU A 591 -25.20 -24.36 28.30
CA LEU A 591 -25.18 -25.82 28.40
C LEU A 591 -26.50 -26.45 27.90
N HIS A 592 -27.64 -25.77 28.07
CA HIS A 592 -28.94 -26.27 27.63
C HIS A 592 -29.10 -26.39 26.12
N TYR A 593 -28.24 -25.72 25.34
CA TYR A 593 -28.31 -25.70 23.88
C TYR A 593 -27.26 -26.60 23.23
N HIS A 594 -26.34 -27.19 24.00
CA HIS A 594 -25.21 -27.95 23.47
C HIS A 594 -25.24 -29.40 23.93
N ASP A 595 -24.76 -30.31 23.07
CA ASP A 595 -24.70 -31.73 23.35
C ASP A 595 -23.36 -32.12 24.01
N TYR A 596 -22.29 -31.36 23.69
CA TYR A 596 -20.95 -31.60 24.20
C TYR A 596 -20.33 -30.32 24.76
N SER A 597 -19.44 -30.48 25.74
CA SER A 597 -18.63 -29.40 26.33
C SER A 597 -17.16 -29.74 26.25
N LEU A 598 -16.36 -28.83 25.69
CA LEU A 598 -14.90 -28.84 25.69
C LEU A 598 -14.39 -27.77 26.65
N ARG A 599 -13.86 -28.19 27.79
CA ARG A 599 -13.29 -27.31 28.80
C ARG A 599 -11.77 -27.25 28.64
N LEU A 600 -11.24 -26.05 28.39
CA LEU A 600 -9.80 -25.79 28.35
C LEU A 600 -9.30 -25.36 29.74
N ASP A 601 -8.22 -25.96 30.23
CA ASP A 601 -7.70 -25.73 31.60
C ASP A 601 -6.78 -24.50 31.72
N GLY A 602 -6.30 -23.96 30.59
CA GLY A 602 -5.37 -22.84 30.52
C GLY A 602 -3.90 -23.17 30.79
N ARG A 603 -3.57 -24.46 30.98
CA ARG A 603 -2.21 -24.99 31.18
C ARG A 603 -1.78 -25.95 30.05
N GLY A 604 -2.54 -26.02 28.97
CA GLY A 604 -2.28 -26.88 27.82
C GLY A 604 -3.14 -28.13 27.77
N GLY A 605 -3.93 -28.41 28.80
CA GLY A 605 -4.86 -29.54 28.86
C GLY A 605 -6.29 -29.18 28.45
N TYR A 606 -7.08 -30.22 28.20
CA TYR A 606 -8.50 -30.10 27.88
C TYR A 606 -9.28 -31.27 28.48
N GLU A 607 -10.56 -31.04 28.71
CA GLU A 607 -11.52 -32.05 29.16
C GLU A 607 -12.75 -31.97 28.23
N ALA A 608 -13.10 -33.09 27.58
CA ALA A 608 -14.27 -33.18 26.71
C ALA A 608 -15.32 -34.08 27.36
N THR A 609 -16.52 -33.55 27.59
CA THR A 609 -17.62 -34.25 28.27
C THR A 609 -18.91 -34.10 27.48
N GLU A 610 -19.73 -35.15 27.46
CA GLU A 610 -21.12 -35.06 27.00
C GLU A 610 -21.96 -34.31 28.04
N VAL A 611 -22.77 -33.36 27.61
CA VAL A 611 -23.64 -32.58 28.50
C VAL A 611 -24.86 -33.44 28.80
N ALA A 612 -24.94 -33.99 30.01
CA ALA A 612 -26.11 -34.74 30.44
C ALA A 612 -27.34 -33.83 30.38
N SER A 613 -28.34 -34.22 29.60
CA SER A 613 -29.60 -33.49 29.48
C SER A 613 -30.39 -33.59 30.79
N GLU A 614 -30.10 -32.73 31.77
CA GLU A 614 -31.07 -32.41 32.82
C GLU A 614 -32.18 -31.60 32.15
N LYS A 615 -33.19 -32.31 31.65
CA LYS A 615 -34.48 -31.75 31.27
C LYS A 615 -35.11 -31.19 32.55
N LEU A 616 -35.07 -29.87 32.72
CA LEU A 616 -35.93 -29.14 33.65
C LEU A 616 -37.35 -29.08 33.11
#